data_AF-A0A8T9T042-F1
#
_entry.id   AF-A0A8T9T042-F1
#
_cell.length_a   1.000
_cell.length_b   1.000
_cell.length_c   1.000
_cell.angle_alpha   90.00
_cell.angle_beta   90.00
_cell.angle_gamma   90.00
#
_symmetry.space_group_name_H-M   'P 1'
#
loop_
_entity.id
_entity.type
_entity.pdbx_description
1 polymer ?
#
loop_
_entity_poly.entity_id
_entity_poly.type
_entity_poly.pdbx_seq_one_letter_code
_entity_poly.pdbx_strand_id
1 'polypeptide(L)' 'MAQHISTVQNLFQPEIYLEAILRQQAQQLAGRPGWPSTVAAVYQCLLDQIEADVLAGPCLH' A
#
# COMPACT_ATOMS: atom_id res chain seq x y z
N MET A 1 24.55 1.42 23.63
CA MET A 1 23.93 0.65 22.52
C MET A 1 22.41 0.83 22.58
N ALA A 2 21.90 2.02 22.22
CA ALA A 2 20.48 2.36 22.40
C ALA A 2 19.92 3.20 21.21
N GLN A 3 20.33 2.89 19.99
CA GLN A 3 19.94 3.64 18.78
C GLN A 3 19.11 2.82 17.76
N HIS A 4 18.91 1.52 17.97
CA HIS A 4 18.13 0.70 17.04
C HIS A 4 16.61 0.72 17.29
N ILE A 5 16.16 1.05 18.50
CA ILE A 5 14.73 0.97 18.85
C ILE A 5 13.95 2.16 18.28
N SER A 6 14.54 3.36 18.26
CA SER A 6 13.88 4.58 17.78
C SER A 6 13.61 4.60 16.27
N THR A 7 14.45 3.94 15.45
CA THR A 7 14.24 3.87 14.00
C THR A 7 13.10 2.94 13.66
N VAL A 8 13.05 1.77 14.31
CA VAL A 8 12.00 0.78 14.09
C VAL A 8 10.64 1.30 14.56
N GLN A 9 10.57 2.02 15.68
CA GLN A 9 9.32 2.64 16.14
C GLN A 9 8.84 3.81 15.25
N ASN A 10 9.75 4.59 14.66
CA ASN A 10 9.38 5.59 13.65
C ASN A 10 8.91 4.97 12.32
N LEU A 11 9.38 3.77 11.99
CA LEU A 11 8.92 3.03 10.81
C LEU A 11 7.49 2.47 10.97
N PHE A 12 6.98 2.38 12.20
CA PHE A 12 5.64 1.89 12.52
C PHE A 12 4.60 3.01 12.71
N GLN A 13 4.83 4.21 12.16
CA GLN A 13 3.72 5.13 11.94
C GLN A 13 2.80 4.53 10.87
N PRO A 14 1.59 4.06 11.24
CA PRO A 14 0.79 3.15 10.40
C PRO A 14 0.41 3.79 9.06
N GLU A 15 0.16 5.10 9.04
CA GLU A 15 -0.21 5.82 7.82
C GLU A 15 0.97 5.97 6.85
N ILE A 16 2.17 6.30 7.35
CA ILE A 16 3.38 6.45 6.52
C ILE A 16 3.81 5.11 5.93
N TYR A 17 3.67 4.02 6.70
CA TYR A 17 4.08 2.70 6.27
C TYR A 17 3.18 2.13 5.18
N LEU A 18 1.85 2.33 5.30
CA LEU A 18 0.90 1.90 4.28
C LEU A 18 1.13 2.64 2.96
N GLU A 19 1.28 3.98 2.98
CA GLU A 19 1.56 4.75 1.77
C GLU A 19 2.83 4.27 1.07
N ALA A 20 3.91 4.04 1.83
CA ALA A 20 5.18 3.57 1.30
C ALA A 20 5.05 2.19 0.62
N ILE A 21 4.32 1.25 1.25
CA ILE A 21 4.06 -0.07 0.67
C ILE A 21 3.27 0.06 -0.63
N LEU A 22 2.18 0.83 -0.62
CA LEU A 22 1.31 0.98 -1.79
C LEU A 22 2.04 1.63 -2.95
N ARG A 23 2.89 2.64 -2.69
CA ARG A 23 3.76 3.22 -3.71
C ARG A 23 4.77 2.23 -4.27
N GLN A 24 5.41 1.44 -3.42
CA GLN A 24 6.36 0.42 -3.85
C GLN A 24 5.68 -0.64 -4.71
N GLN A 25 4.49 -1.11 -4.31
CA GLN A 25 3.72 -2.05 -5.12
C GLN A 25 3.29 -1.43 -6.45
N ALA A 26 2.86 -0.17 -6.45
CA ALA A 26 2.48 0.52 -7.67
C ALA A 26 3.63 0.62 -8.68
N GLN A 27 4.86 0.83 -8.21
CA GLN A 27 6.06 0.82 -9.06
C GLN A 27 6.33 -0.55 -9.67
N GLN A 28 6.12 -1.63 -8.92
CA GLN A 28 6.34 -2.99 -9.40
C GLN A 28 5.28 -3.45 -10.40
N LEU A 29 4.05 -2.95 -10.24
CA LEU A 29 2.89 -3.34 -11.04
C LEU A 29 2.70 -2.47 -12.29
N ALA A 30 3.22 -1.25 -12.32
CA ALA A 30 3.13 -0.37 -13.49
C ALA A 30 3.68 -1.02 -14.76
N GLY A 31 2.85 -1.04 -15.80
CA GLY A 31 3.18 -1.64 -17.09
C GLY A 31 3.12 -3.16 -17.14
N ARG A 32 2.71 -3.84 -16.07
CA ARG A 32 2.41 -5.29 -16.11
C ARG A 32 1.07 -5.52 -16.82
N PRO A 33 0.89 -6.67 -17.50
CA PRO A 33 -0.41 -7.04 -18.07
C PRO A 33 -1.52 -7.03 -17.00
N GLY A 34 -2.63 -6.38 -17.32
CA GLY A 34 -3.76 -6.20 -16.38
C GLY A 34 -3.63 -5.01 -15.42
N TRP A 35 -2.53 -4.26 -15.47
CA TRP A 35 -2.32 -3.06 -14.64
C TRP A 35 -2.09 -1.81 -15.51
N PRO A 36 -2.42 -0.61 -15.01
CA PRO A 36 -2.12 0.63 -15.71
C PRO A 36 -0.63 0.81 -16.01
N SER A 37 -0.33 1.59 -17.05
CA SER A 37 1.05 1.85 -17.49
C SER A 37 1.80 2.84 -16.59
N THR A 38 1.10 3.62 -15.76
CA THR A 38 1.71 4.63 -14.90
C THR A 38 1.56 4.26 -13.42
N VAL A 39 2.61 4.55 -12.64
CA VAL A 39 2.63 4.30 -11.19
C VAL A 39 1.47 5.00 -10.48
N ALA A 40 1.13 6.23 -10.87
CA ALA A 40 0.03 6.98 -10.26
C ALA A 40 -1.33 6.30 -10.50
N ALA A 41 -1.59 5.79 -11.70
CA ALA A 41 -2.84 5.10 -12.01
C ALA A 41 -2.92 3.74 -11.27
N VAL A 42 -1.81 3.01 -11.18
CA VAL A 42 -1.76 1.77 -10.39
C VAL A 42 -2.01 2.04 -8.91
N TYR A 43 -1.40 3.09 -8.37
CA TYR A 43 -1.58 3.48 -6.97
C TYR A 43 -3.05 3.80 -6.67
N GLN A 44 -3.73 4.52 -7.56
CA GLN A 44 -5.17 4.78 -7.43
C GLN A 44 -5.99 3.48 -7.47
N CYS A 45 -5.70 2.56 -8.40
CA CYS A 45 -6.38 1.27 -8.44
C CYS A 45 -6.20 0.45 -7.16
N LEU A 46 -5.01 0.49 -6.55
CA LEU A 46 -4.77 -0.20 -5.28
C LEU A 46 -5.60 0.40 -4.14
N LEU A 47 -5.73 1.72 -4.08
CA LEU A 47 -6.58 2.39 -3.10
C LEU A 47 -8.06 2.03 -3.31
N ASP A 48 -8.56 2.10 -4.54
CA ASP A 48 -9.94 1.77 -4.87
C ASP A 48 -10.26 0.30 -4.52
N GLN A 49 -9.31 -0.63 -4.74
CA GLN A 49 -9.44 -2.04 -4.38
C GLN A 49 -9.52 -2.22 -2.85
N ILE A 50 -8.65 -1.55 -2.10
CA ILE A 50 -8.64 -1.61 -0.64
C ILE A 50 -9.93 -1.01 -0.07
N GLU A 51 -10.39 0.12 -0.61
CA GLU A 51 -11.66 0.73 -0.20
C GLU A 51 -12.84 -0.20 -0.51
N ALA A 52 -12.86 -0.82 -1.70
CA ALA A 52 -13.87 -1.82 -2.05
C ALA A 52 -13.85 -3.03 -1.10
N ASP A 53 -12.67 -3.55 -0.74
CA ASP A 53 -12.53 -4.69 0.18
C ASP A 53 -12.95 -4.34 1.62
N VAL A 54 -12.63 -3.12 2.08
CA VAL A 54 -13.06 -2.62 3.40
C VAL A 54 -14.57 -2.40 3.43
N LEU A 55 -15.15 -1.82 2.36
CA LEU A 55 -16.58 -1.57 2.25
C LEU A 55 -17.40 -2.84 2.00
N ALA A 56 -16.84 -3.81 1.29
CA ALA A 56 -17.44 -5.14 1.13
C ALA A 56 -17.52 -5.89 2.46
N GLY A 57 -16.68 -5.51 3.44
CA GLY A 57 -16.60 -6.13 4.75
C GLY A 57 -16.11 -7.58 4.68
N PRO A 58 -15.77 -8.21 5.81
CA PRO A 58 -15.59 -9.65 5.82
C PRO A 58 -16.92 -10.28 5.41
N CYS A 59 -16.96 -10.92 4.24
CA CYS A 59 -18.03 -11.84 3.89
C CYS A 59 -18.13 -12.89 5.01
N LEU A 60 -18.98 -12.65 6.00
CA LEU A 60 -19.51 -13.69 6.88
C LEU A 60 -20.40 -14.56 5.99
N HIS A 61 -19.81 -15.62 5.43
CA HIS A 61 -20.53 -16.77 4.87
C HIS A 61 -20.11 -18.01 5.65
#